data_AF-A0A8S9VYI7-F1
#
_entry.id   AF-A0A8S9VYI7-F1
#
_cell.length_a   1.000
_cell.length_b   1.000
_cell.length_c   1.000
_cell.angle_alpha   90.00
_cell.angle_beta   90.00
_cell.angle_gamma   90.00
#
_symmetry.space_group_name_H-M   'P 1'
#
loop_
_entity.id
_entity.type
_entity.pdbx_description
1 polymer ?
#
loop_
_entity_poly.entity_id
_entity_poly.type
_entity_poly.pdbx_seq_one_letter_code
_entity_poly.pdbx_strand_id
1 'polypeptide(L)'
;MIVMYTKIKERFAQIVAENNLSDEAVRVSAKTLTPEEAIGNPESDDFPILKGHERMTQAEFRGSFGQAFTDMYGDFEGTLQDVLYMELNNNFRRAIFIATLNAVMRNLGLIEGSVHCKDHGSEGGVWIWLSFFKDAKYQG
;
A
#
# COMPACT_ATOMS: atom_id res chain seq x y z
N MET A 1 -7.46 6.35 -15.35
CA MET A 1 -7.35 5.73 -14.00
C MET A 1 -7.40 4.20 -14.06
N ILE A 2 -8.35 3.57 -14.77
CA ILE A 2 -8.49 2.10 -14.84
C ILE A 2 -7.26 1.41 -15.45
N VAL A 3 -6.72 1.94 -16.55
CA VAL A 3 -5.58 1.33 -17.28
C VAL A 3 -4.33 1.19 -16.41
N MET A 4 -4.10 2.10 -15.46
CA MET A 4 -2.92 2.04 -14.59
C MET A 4 -3.04 0.86 -13.62
N TYR A 5 -4.13 0.79 -12.85
CA TYR A 5 -4.34 -0.29 -11.89
C TYR A 5 -4.32 -1.68 -12.54
N THR A 6 -4.85 -1.83 -13.76
CA THR A 6 -4.77 -3.09 -14.50
C THR A 6 -3.32 -3.51 -14.74
N LYS A 7 -2.47 -2.62 -15.27
CA LYS A 7 -1.05 -2.92 -15.53
C LYS A 7 -0.28 -3.27 -14.26
N ILE A 8 -0.56 -2.57 -13.16
CA ILE A 8 0.08 -2.85 -11.86
C ILE A 8 -0.32 -4.22 -11.36
N LYS A 9 -1.62 -4.53 -11.46
CA LYS A 9 -2.17 -5.81 -11.03
C LYS A 9 -1.64 -6.97 -11.86
N GLU A 10 -1.48 -6.78 -13.17
CA GLU A 10 -0.84 -7.76 -14.07
C GLU A 10 0.62 -8.01 -13.69
N ARG A 11 1.41 -6.95 -13.48
CA ARG A 11 2.81 -7.09 -13.04
C ARG A 11 2.92 -7.74 -11.67
N PHE A 12 2.06 -7.37 -10.74
CA PHE A 12 2.04 -7.98 -9.42
C PHE A 12 1.64 -9.46 -9.49
N ALA A 13 0.67 -9.82 -10.34
CA ALA A 13 0.30 -11.22 -10.56
C ALA A 13 1.47 -12.06 -11.11
N GLN A 14 2.28 -11.49 -12.02
CA GLN A 14 3.49 -12.15 -12.51
C GLN A 14 4.47 -12.42 -11.36
N ILE A 15 4.78 -11.40 -10.54
CA ILE A 15 5.70 -11.54 -9.39
C ILE A 15 5.19 -12.60 -8.40
N VAL A 16 3.90 -12.58 -8.07
CA VAL A 16 3.27 -13.56 -7.17
C VAL A 16 3.40 -14.98 -7.73
N ALA A 17 3.15 -15.16 -9.03
CA ALA A 17 3.28 -16.45 -9.68
C ALA A 17 4.73 -16.95 -9.75
N GLU A 18 5.67 -16.08 -10.15
CA GLU A 18 7.10 -16.40 -10.24
C GLU A 18 7.70 -16.83 -8.89
N ASN A 19 7.17 -16.30 -7.79
CA ASN A 19 7.61 -16.62 -6.43
C ASN A 19 6.73 -17.69 -5.74
N ASN A 20 5.75 -18.28 -6.43
CA ASN A 20 4.80 -19.27 -5.89
C ASN A 20 4.06 -18.78 -4.62
N LEU A 21 3.60 -17.52 -4.60
CA LEU A 21 3.00 -16.90 -3.42
C LEU A 21 1.46 -16.84 -3.47
N SER A 22 0.81 -17.42 -4.48
CA SER A 22 -0.64 -17.27 -4.71
C SER A 22 -1.50 -17.61 -3.49
N ASP A 23 -1.21 -18.74 -2.83
CA ASP A 23 -1.97 -19.27 -1.68
C ASP A 23 -1.51 -18.68 -0.34
N GLU A 24 -0.52 -17.79 -0.34
CA GLU A 24 0.03 -17.23 0.88
C GLU A 24 -0.93 -16.22 1.51
N ALA A 25 -1.08 -16.32 2.83
CA ALA A 25 -1.99 -15.48 3.59
C ALA A 25 -1.46 -14.04 3.71
N VAL A 26 -2.39 -13.10 3.60
CA VAL A 26 -2.20 -11.69 3.93
C VAL A 26 -3.32 -11.22 4.86
N ARG A 27 -2.94 -10.50 5.91
CA ARG A 27 -3.90 -9.84 6.80
C ARG A 27 -3.80 -8.35 6.62
N VAL A 28 -4.94 -7.69 6.47
CA VAL A 28 -5.05 -6.24 6.32
C VAL A 28 -5.93 -5.70 7.43
N SER A 29 -5.39 -4.75 8.19
CA SER A 29 -6.09 -4.07 9.28
C SER A 29 -6.13 -2.56 9.04
N ALA A 30 -7.26 -1.94 9.34
CA ALA A 30 -7.38 -0.49 9.34
C ALA A 30 -7.06 0.09 10.73
N LYS A 31 -6.19 1.09 10.79
CA LYS A 31 -5.89 1.85 12.01
C LYS A 31 -6.16 3.33 11.78
N THR A 32 -6.77 3.97 12.77
CA THR A 32 -6.78 5.44 12.85
C THR A 32 -5.36 5.91 13.12
N LEU A 33 -4.86 6.77 12.24
CA LEU A 33 -3.60 7.45 12.46
C LEU A 33 -3.75 8.46 13.59
N THR A 34 -2.76 8.54 14.44
CA THR A 34 -2.54 9.75 15.24
C THR A 34 -2.13 10.91 14.34
N PRO A 35 -2.40 12.17 14.72
CA PRO A 35 -1.84 13.34 14.05
C PRO A 35 -0.34 13.18 13.75
N GLU A 36 0.41 12.67 14.72
CA GLU A 36 1.84 12.46 14.62
C GLU A 36 2.24 11.44 13.54
N GLU A 37 1.43 10.42 13.31
CA GLU A 37 1.64 9.42 12.25
C GLU A 37 1.17 9.90 10.87
N ALA A 38 0.18 10.80 10.83
CA ALA A 38 -0.35 11.35 9.58
C ALA A 38 0.56 12.45 9.00
N ILE A 39 1.12 13.31 9.86
CA ILE A 39 1.84 14.53 9.44
C ILE A 39 3.22 14.74 10.12
N GLY A 40 3.67 13.83 10.99
CA GLY A 40 4.93 13.99 11.74
C GLY A 40 4.77 14.83 13.01
N ASN A 41 5.84 15.39 13.56
CA ASN A 41 5.78 16.28 14.74
C ASN A 41 5.59 17.74 14.28
N PRO A 42 4.38 18.30 14.27
CA PRO A 42 4.13 19.58 13.65
C PRO A 42 4.36 20.70 14.68
N GLU A 43 5.18 21.70 14.38
CA GLU A 43 5.32 22.90 15.23
C GLU A 43 4.12 23.88 15.10
N SER A 44 3.01 23.46 14.47
CA SER A 44 1.87 24.35 14.21
C SER A 44 0.53 23.59 14.20
N ASP A 45 -0.46 24.13 14.90
CA ASP A 45 -1.76 23.49 15.18
C ASP A 45 -2.78 23.52 14.01
N ASP A 46 -2.35 23.93 12.80
CA ASP A 46 -3.28 24.29 11.72
C ASP A 46 -3.08 23.40 10.47
N PHE A 47 -3.44 22.12 10.59
CA PHE A 47 -3.45 21.19 9.45
C PHE A 47 -4.88 20.75 9.07
N PRO A 48 -5.37 21.14 7.87
CA PRO A 48 -6.63 20.64 7.30
C PRO A 48 -6.69 19.12 7.14
N ILE A 49 -5.53 18.43 7.15
CA ILE A 49 -5.40 16.97 7.08
C ILE A 49 -6.05 16.29 8.31
N LEU A 50 -6.09 16.98 9.46
CA LEU A 50 -6.81 16.54 10.66
C LEU A 50 -8.33 16.72 10.58
N LYS A 51 -8.82 17.43 9.57
CA LYS A 51 -10.27 17.63 9.33
C LYS A 51 -10.84 16.67 8.28
N GLY A 52 -10.04 15.73 7.74
CA GLY A 52 -10.46 14.78 6.71
C GLY A 52 -10.43 13.34 7.21
N HIS A 53 -11.48 12.57 6.91
CA HIS A 53 -11.76 11.21 7.35
C HIS A 53 -10.79 10.10 6.88
N GLU A 54 -9.52 10.42 6.60
CA GLU A 54 -8.54 9.47 6.06
C GLU A 54 -7.95 8.58 7.16
N ARG A 55 -7.91 7.28 6.90
CA ARG A 55 -7.32 6.26 7.78
C ARG A 55 -6.19 5.53 7.07
N MET A 56 -5.30 4.92 7.84
CA MET A 56 -4.24 4.07 7.29
C MET A 56 -4.66 2.60 7.33
N THR A 57 -4.62 1.98 6.18
CA THR A 57 -4.75 0.53 6.01
C THR A 57 -3.35 -0.07 5.99
N GLN A 58 -3.11 -1.08 6.82
CA GLN A 58 -1.83 -1.80 6.90
C GLN A 58 -2.04 -3.28 6.58
N ALA A 59 -1.29 -3.79 5.61
CA ALA A 59 -1.15 -5.20 5.31
C ALA A 59 0.07 -5.79 6.02
N GLU A 60 -0.06 -7.03 6.49
CA GLU A 60 1.00 -7.87 6.99
C GLU A 60 1.11 -9.11 6.10
N PHE A 61 2.32 -9.36 5.60
CA PHE A 61 2.67 -10.51 4.78
C PHE A 61 4.01 -11.07 5.25
N ARG A 62 4.01 -12.29 5.81
CA ARG A 62 5.22 -12.98 6.31
C ARG A 62 6.10 -12.08 7.21
N GLY A 63 5.48 -11.32 8.11
CA GLY A 63 6.15 -10.39 9.03
C GLY A 63 6.65 -9.09 8.39
N SER A 64 6.43 -8.88 7.10
CA SER A 64 6.65 -7.61 6.40
C SER A 64 5.36 -6.81 6.32
N PHE A 65 5.47 -5.49 6.40
CA PHE A 65 4.31 -4.60 6.44
C PHE A 65 4.29 -3.63 5.25
N GLY A 66 3.09 -3.33 4.78
CA GLY A 66 2.82 -2.35 3.74
C GLY A 66 1.61 -1.51 4.08
N GLN A 67 1.67 -0.21 3.80
CA GLN A 67 0.64 0.75 4.20
C GLN A 67 0.02 1.46 2.99
N ALA A 68 -1.24 1.87 3.12
CA ALA A 68 -1.97 2.71 2.17
C ALA A 68 -2.97 3.61 2.91
N PHE A 69 -3.11 4.86 2.47
CA PHE A 69 -4.09 5.80 3.01
C PHE A 69 -5.42 5.67 2.26
N THR A 70 -6.54 5.79 2.98
CA THR A 70 -7.86 5.67 2.40
C THR A 70 -8.95 6.35 3.22
N ASP A 71 -9.97 6.85 2.54
CA ASP A 71 -11.21 7.36 3.12
C ASP A 71 -12.25 6.25 3.41
N MET A 72 -12.03 5.02 2.90
CA MET A 72 -12.88 3.85 3.15
C MET A 72 -12.07 2.70 3.73
N TYR A 73 -12.40 2.30 4.95
CA TYR A 73 -11.58 1.40 5.75
C TYR A 73 -12.37 0.19 6.26
N GLY A 74 -11.63 -0.85 6.61
CA GLY A 74 -12.13 -2.13 7.14
C GLY A 74 -10.99 -3.12 7.21
N ASP A 75 -11.28 -4.28 7.79
CA ASP A 75 -10.31 -5.38 7.86
C ASP A 75 -10.54 -6.37 6.71
N PHE A 76 -9.47 -7.04 6.29
CA PHE A 76 -9.50 -8.09 5.29
C PHE A 76 -8.50 -9.19 5.66
N GLU A 77 -8.89 -10.43 5.46
CA GLU A 77 -8.01 -11.60 5.60
C GLU A 77 -8.29 -12.55 4.44
N GLY A 78 -7.23 -13.04 3.80
CA GLY A 78 -7.33 -13.90 2.63
C GLY A 78 -5.96 -14.21 2.06
N THR A 79 -5.92 -14.70 0.83
CA THR A 79 -4.69 -15.03 0.10
C THR A 79 -4.27 -13.89 -0.85
N LEU A 80 -3.04 -13.96 -1.37
CA LEU A 80 -2.64 -13.06 -2.47
C LEU A 80 -3.50 -13.27 -3.72
N GLN A 81 -3.95 -14.50 -3.97
CA GLN A 81 -4.88 -14.81 -5.05
C GLN A 81 -6.23 -14.09 -4.87
N ASP A 82 -6.78 -14.04 -3.66
CA ASP A 82 -8.02 -13.30 -3.37
C ASP A 82 -7.86 -11.81 -3.67
N VAL A 83 -6.73 -11.23 -3.29
CA VAL A 83 -6.39 -9.82 -3.58
C VAL A 83 -6.23 -9.58 -5.09
N LEU A 84 -5.65 -10.53 -5.82
CA LEU A 84 -5.52 -10.49 -7.28
C LEU A 84 -6.83 -10.75 -8.03
N TYR A 85 -7.83 -11.41 -7.45
CA TYR A 85 -9.14 -11.53 -8.08
C TYR A 85 -10.09 -10.39 -7.74
N MET A 86 -9.83 -9.68 -6.64
CA MET A 86 -10.67 -8.57 -6.19
C MET A 86 -10.75 -7.42 -7.22
N GLU A 87 -11.97 -6.98 -7.54
CA GLU A 87 -12.19 -5.80 -8.37
C GLU A 87 -11.81 -4.51 -7.63
N LEU A 88 -11.03 -3.63 -8.26
CA LEU A 88 -10.57 -2.37 -7.66
C LEU A 88 -11.57 -1.21 -7.89
N ASN A 89 -12.86 -1.50 -7.65
CA ASN A 89 -13.98 -0.60 -7.96
C ASN A 89 -14.27 0.45 -6.88
N ASN A 90 -13.68 0.34 -5.70
CA ASN A 90 -13.80 1.32 -4.61
C ASN A 90 -12.45 1.57 -3.89
N ASN A 91 -12.37 2.64 -3.10
CA ASN A 91 -11.12 3.03 -2.40
C ASN A 91 -10.69 2.01 -1.33
N PHE A 92 -11.62 1.33 -0.67
CA PHE A 92 -11.29 0.27 0.30
C PHE A 92 -10.52 -0.87 -0.36
N ARG A 93 -11.03 -1.40 -1.48
CA ARG A 93 -10.39 -2.48 -2.24
C ARG A 93 -9.06 -2.05 -2.85
N ARG A 94 -8.96 -0.79 -3.32
CA ARG A 94 -7.69 -0.20 -3.78
C ARG A 94 -6.67 -0.12 -2.64
N ALA A 95 -7.09 0.29 -1.44
CA ALA A 95 -6.22 0.39 -0.28
C ALA A 95 -5.68 -0.98 0.16
N ILE A 96 -6.54 -2.01 0.19
CA ILE A 96 -6.12 -3.40 0.44
C ILE A 96 -5.05 -3.82 -0.59
N PHE A 97 -5.33 -3.59 -1.88
CA PHE A 97 -4.41 -3.96 -2.96
C PHE A 97 -3.05 -3.27 -2.83
N ILE A 98 -3.04 -1.95 -2.61
CA ILE A 98 -1.79 -1.18 -2.48
C ILE A 98 -1.02 -1.56 -1.22
N ALA A 99 -1.69 -1.71 -0.07
CA ALA A 99 -1.04 -2.12 1.17
C ALA A 99 -0.42 -3.53 1.01
N THR A 100 -1.14 -4.46 0.38
CA THR A 100 -0.67 -5.82 0.10
C THR A 100 0.53 -5.83 -0.84
N LEU A 101 0.44 -5.11 -1.96
CA LEU A 101 1.54 -4.93 -2.89
C LEU A 101 2.79 -4.45 -2.13
N ASN A 102 2.65 -3.39 -1.34
CA ASN A 102 3.77 -2.83 -0.57
C ASN A 102 4.36 -3.85 0.42
N ALA A 103 3.54 -4.65 1.10
CA ALA A 103 4.01 -5.66 2.04
C ALA A 103 4.79 -6.79 1.34
N VAL A 104 4.28 -7.29 0.22
CA VAL A 104 4.92 -8.37 -0.56
C VAL A 104 6.21 -7.89 -1.21
N MET A 105 6.21 -6.71 -1.82
CA MET A 105 7.40 -6.16 -2.47
C MET A 105 8.52 -5.92 -1.46
N ARG A 106 8.19 -5.49 -0.24
CA ARG A 106 9.16 -5.40 0.86
C ARG A 106 9.66 -6.76 1.30
N ASN A 107 8.77 -7.74 1.43
CA ASN A 107 9.16 -9.10 1.81
C ASN A 107 10.16 -9.71 0.82
N LEU A 108 10.00 -9.42 -0.47
CA LEU A 108 10.90 -9.85 -1.54
C LEU A 108 12.19 -9.01 -1.64
N GLY A 109 12.35 -7.96 -0.82
CA GLY A 109 13.50 -7.06 -0.87
C GLY A 109 13.56 -6.20 -2.14
N LEU A 110 12.44 -6.08 -2.86
CA LEU A 110 12.34 -5.30 -4.11
C LEU A 110 12.08 -3.81 -3.85
N ILE A 111 11.59 -3.47 -2.65
CA ILE A 111 11.44 -2.09 -2.18
C ILE A 111 11.92 -1.95 -0.72
N GLU A 112 12.48 -0.79 -0.40
CA GLU A 112 12.75 -0.34 0.97
C GLU A 112 11.73 0.75 1.37
N GLY A 113 11.39 0.87 2.66
CA GLY A 113 10.62 2.03 3.17
C GLY A 113 9.08 1.99 3.10
N SER A 114 8.43 0.81 3.02
CA SER A 114 6.95 0.68 2.97
C SER A 114 6.20 0.78 4.31
N VAL A 115 6.94 1.03 5.38
CA VAL A 115 6.44 1.31 6.73
C VAL A 115 6.98 2.67 7.05
N HIS A 116 6.10 3.60 7.40
CA HIS A 116 6.52 4.93 7.83
C HIS A 116 7.28 4.80 9.18
N CYS A 117 8.60 4.60 9.11
CA CYS A 117 9.49 4.79 10.25
C CYS A 117 10.14 6.17 10.09
N LYS A 118 9.85 7.04 11.07
CA LYS A 118 10.56 8.27 11.44
C LYS A 118 12.04 8.16 11.07
N ASP A 119 12.58 9.00 10.21
CA ASP A 119 13.19 10.23 10.73
C ASP A 119 13.39 11.33 9.68
N HIS A 120 13.01 11.14 8.41
CA HIS A 120 13.23 12.14 7.38
C HIS A 120 11.96 12.26 6.55
N GLY A 121 11.25 13.37 6.75
CA GLY A 121 9.94 13.65 6.16
C GLY A 121 9.86 13.17 4.71
N SER A 122 8.93 12.28 4.43
CA SER A 122 8.71 11.79 3.07
C SER A 122 7.31 11.22 2.96
N GLU A 123 6.51 11.85 2.11
CA GLU A 123 5.76 11.34 0.95
C GLU A 123 5.82 9.81 0.59
N GLY A 124 6.23 8.91 1.49
CA GLY A 124 6.72 7.55 1.20
C GLY A 124 5.70 6.60 0.57
N GLY A 125 4.41 6.78 0.85
CA GLY A 125 3.34 6.04 0.17
C GLY A 125 3.22 6.39 -1.32
N VAL A 126 3.55 7.63 -1.69
CA VAL A 126 3.59 8.13 -3.07
C VAL A 126 4.92 7.73 -3.75
N TRP A 127 6.03 7.71 -3.01
CA TRP A 127 7.35 7.35 -3.55
C TRP A 127 7.50 5.87 -3.91
N ILE A 128 6.90 4.93 -3.18
CA ILE A 128 6.94 3.50 -3.58
C ILE A 128 6.19 3.27 -4.89
N TRP A 129 5.08 3.97 -5.08
CA TRP A 129 4.38 4.02 -6.36
C TRP A 129 5.32 4.59 -7.43
N LEU A 130 5.89 5.79 -7.22
CA LEU A 130 6.74 6.44 -8.22
C LEU A 130 8.06 5.71 -8.52
N SER A 131 8.70 5.06 -7.55
CA SER A 131 9.98 4.36 -7.72
C SER A 131 9.81 3.10 -8.54
N PHE A 132 8.74 2.32 -8.32
CA PHE A 132 8.41 1.15 -9.15
C PHE A 132 8.01 1.54 -10.59
N PHE A 133 7.51 2.77 -10.80
CA PHE A 133 7.07 3.27 -12.12
C PHE A 133 8.09 4.16 -12.85
N LYS A 134 9.25 4.50 -12.27
CA LYS A 134 10.32 5.19 -13.03
C LYS A 134 10.81 4.31 -14.20
N ASP A 135 10.89 2.99 -14.00
CA ASP A 135 11.28 2.04 -15.03
C ASP A 135 10.16 1.75 -16.05
N ALA A 136 8.88 1.90 -15.66
CA ALA A 136 7.74 1.77 -16.57
C ALA A 136 7.56 2.98 -17.51
N LYS A 137 8.29 4.08 -17.29
CA LYS A 137 8.32 5.26 -18.17
C LYS A 137 9.49 5.28 -19.16
N TYR A 138 10.37 4.28 -19.16
CA TYR A 138 11.44 4.12 -20.15
C TYR A 138 11.45 2.70 -20.74
N GLN A 139 10.30 2.24 -21.25
CA GLN A 139 10.27 1.30 -22.37
C GLN A 139 9.22 1.78 -23.37
N GLY A 140 9.68 2.67 -24.24
CA GLY A 140 8.98 3.31 -25.35
C GLY A 140 9.94 4.27 -26.02
#